data_AF-A0A364NP04-F1
#
_entry.id   AF-A0A364NP04-F1
#
_cell.length_a   1.000
_cell.length_b   1.000
_cell.length_c   1.000
_cell.angle_alpha   90.00
_cell.angle_beta   90.00
_cell.angle_gamma   90.00
#
_symmetry.space_group_name_H-M   'P 1'
#
loop_
_entity.id
_entity.type
_entity.pdbx_description
1 polymer ?
#
loop_
_entity_poly.entity_id
_entity_poly.type
_entity_poly.pdbx_seq_one_letter_code
_entity_poly.pdbx_strand_id
1 'polypeptide(L)'
;MNINPCIWGVFFSILLVLTGCNTLHQPQLSSLPVRFPQTENHVTLKDKDVLYALMLSARLSMDIDPHCKGAGREISDRTLGEYLSGFLADLSDFEAKNKIEVHSFNDFDANYGAVWRVRLLITQNYEEVFWSAGLDFLINKESRAVIPESVRCIGAG
;
A
#
# COMPACT_ATOMS: atom_id res chain seq x y z
N MET A 1 56.96 -28.27 38.58
CA MET A 1 57.31 -29.67 38.88
C MET A 1 56.09 -30.38 39.45
N ASN A 2 55.90 -31.65 39.09
CA ASN A 2 54.76 -32.59 39.31
C ASN A 2 53.56 -32.32 38.36
N ILE A 3 53.25 -33.08 37.29
CA ILE A 3 53.27 -34.53 36.90
C ILE A 3 52.16 -35.38 37.55
N ASN A 4 51.07 -35.60 36.76
CA ASN A 4 50.20 -36.78 36.48
C ASN A 4 49.76 -37.78 37.59
N PRO A 5 48.70 -38.64 37.41
CA PRO A 5 48.05 -39.14 36.17
C PRO A 5 46.49 -39.03 36.13
N CYS A 6 45.80 -38.93 34.99
CA CYS A 6 45.34 -39.96 34.02
C CYS A 6 44.39 -41.06 34.57
N ILE A 7 43.40 -41.43 33.72
CA ILE A 7 42.58 -42.68 33.65
C ILE A 7 41.27 -42.65 34.47
N TRP A 8 40.05 -42.96 33.99
CA TRP A 8 39.47 -43.56 32.78
C TRP A 8 37.97 -43.19 32.74
N GLY A 9 37.34 -43.20 31.56
CA GLY A 9 35.87 -43.18 31.51
C GLY A 9 35.30 -42.81 30.15
N VAL A 10 35.60 -43.62 29.15
CA VAL A 10 34.91 -43.59 27.85
C VAL A 10 33.46 -44.00 28.08
N PHE A 11 32.50 -43.11 27.82
CA PHE A 11 31.17 -43.52 27.37
C PHE A 11 30.70 -42.59 26.26
N PHE A 12 30.75 -43.16 25.06
CA PHE A 12 30.05 -42.73 23.87
C PHE A 12 28.56 -42.52 24.18
N SER A 13 28.07 -41.30 24.06
CA SER A 13 26.70 -41.06 23.62
C SER A 13 26.72 -39.99 22.55
N ILE A 14 26.81 -40.48 21.33
CA ILE A 14 26.49 -39.74 20.11
C ILE A 14 25.01 -39.43 20.19
N LEU A 15 24.66 -38.25 20.70
CA LEU A 15 23.35 -37.67 20.49
C LEU A 15 23.35 -37.05 19.09
N LEU A 16 22.94 -37.87 18.12
CA LEU A 16 22.72 -37.50 16.74
C LEU A 16 21.49 -36.57 16.71
N VAL A 17 21.70 -35.29 17.06
CA VAL A 17 20.68 -34.26 16.86
C VAL A 17 20.58 -34.07 15.36
N LEU A 18 19.57 -34.71 14.79
CA LEU A 18 19.07 -34.43 13.45
C LEU A 18 18.86 -32.92 13.35
N THR A 19 19.82 -32.23 12.72
CA THR A 19 19.61 -30.93 12.12
C THR A 19 18.64 -31.12 10.97
N GLY A 20 17.35 -31.26 11.31
CA GLY A 20 16.28 -31.05 10.36
C GLY A 20 16.41 -29.62 9.85
N CYS A 21 16.71 -29.47 8.57
CA CYS A 21 16.54 -28.21 7.85
C CYS A 21 15.09 -27.75 8.02
N ASN A 22 14.83 -26.92 9.02
CA ASN A 22 13.67 -26.05 9.03
C ASN A 22 13.97 -24.91 8.05
N THR A 23 14.00 -25.24 6.77
CA THR A 23 13.75 -24.26 5.72
C THR A 23 12.28 -23.89 5.89
N LEU A 24 12.03 -22.88 6.73
CA LEU A 24 10.77 -22.15 6.76
C LEU A 24 10.57 -21.63 5.34
N HIS A 25 9.85 -22.41 4.55
CA HIS A 25 9.40 -22.04 3.23
C HIS A 25 8.39 -20.93 3.46
N GLN A 26 8.89 -19.70 3.51
CA GLN A 26 8.09 -18.50 3.45
C GLN A 26 7.25 -18.68 2.19
N PRO A 27 5.90 -18.71 2.28
CA PRO A 27 5.09 -18.79 1.07
C PRO A 27 5.46 -17.55 0.27
N GLN A 28 6.19 -17.75 -0.84
CA GLN A 28 6.32 -16.72 -1.85
C GLN A 28 4.89 -16.49 -2.30
N LEU A 29 4.31 -15.40 -1.80
CA LEU A 29 3.13 -14.80 -2.37
C LEU A 29 3.58 -14.44 -3.78
N SER A 30 3.33 -15.37 -4.71
CA SER A 30 3.61 -15.19 -6.12
C SER A 30 3.12 -13.81 -6.48
N SER A 31 4.05 -12.95 -6.89
CA SER A 31 3.78 -11.62 -7.41
C SER A 31 3.10 -11.76 -8.77
N LEU A 32 1.93 -12.40 -8.79
CA LEU A 32 1.03 -12.32 -9.91
C LEU A 32 0.56 -10.87 -9.92
N PRO A 33 0.82 -10.10 -11.00
CA PRO A 33 0.21 -8.79 -11.12
C PRO A 33 -1.30 -9.01 -11.08
N VAL A 34 -1.97 -8.39 -10.11
CA VAL A 34 -3.43 -8.45 -10.00
C VAL A 34 -3.98 -7.79 -11.26
N ARG A 35 -4.39 -8.62 -12.22
CA ARG A 35 -4.85 -8.19 -13.53
C ARG A 35 -6.33 -7.88 -13.43
N PHE A 36 -6.71 -6.66 -13.76
CA PHE A 36 -8.11 -6.22 -13.78
C PHE A 36 -8.92 -7.11 -14.74
N PRO A 37 -10.18 -7.46 -14.40
CA PRO A 37 -11.10 -8.03 -15.36
C PRO A 37 -11.22 -7.09 -16.56
N GLN A 38 -10.86 -7.57 -17.75
CA GLN A 38 -10.95 -6.83 -19.00
C GLN A 38 -12.42 -6.81 -19.45
N THR A 39 -13.25 -5.99 -18.80
CA THR A 39 -14.63 -5.74 -19.24
C THR A 39 -14.69 -4.53 -20.16
N GLU A 40 -15.07 -4.80 -21.41
CA GLU A 40 -15.64 -3.92 -22.45
C GLU A 40 -15.19 -2.45 -22.51
N ASN A 41 -14.50 -2.07 -23.59
CA ASN A 41 -14.47 -0.74 -24.27
C ASN A 41 -14.83 0.52 -23.47
N HIS A 42 -14.42 0.62 -22.21
CA HIS A 42 -14.59 1.82 -21.42
C HIS A 42 -13.46 2.79 -21.75
N VAL A 43 -13.76 3.66 -22.73
CA VAL A 43 -12.95 4.85 -23.11
C VAL A 43 -12.80 5.80 -21.91
N THR A 44 -13.74 5.75 -20.97
CA THR A 44 -13.77 6.56 -19.75
C THR A 44 -13.52 5.70 -18.51
N LEU A 45 -12.64 6.15 -17.63
CA LEU A 45 -12.36 5.51 -16.35
C LEU A 45 -13.49 5.80 -15.36
N LYS A 46 -14.11 4.78 -14.76
CA LYS A 46 -15.16 4.98 -13.75
C LYS A 46 -14.56 5.17 -12.36
N ASP A 47 -15.27 5.86 -11.49
CA ASP A 47 -14.87 6.06 -10.09
C ASP A 47 -14.63 4.74 -9.36
N LYS A 48 -15.47 3.72 -9.62
CA LYS A 48 -15.28 2.36 -9.11
C LYS A 48 -13.93 1.77 -9.51
N ASP A 49 -13.49 1.98 -10.75
CA ASP A 49 -12.22 1.45 -11.25
C ASP A 49 -11.03 2.13 -10.57
N VAL A 50 -11.14 3.44 -10.33
CA VAL A 50 -10.16 4.23 -9.57
C VAL A 50 -10.02 3.70 -8.15
N LEU A 51 -11.14 3.59 -7.42
CA LEU A 51 -11.14 3.12 -6.04
C LEU A 51 -10.62 1.68 -5.96
N TYR A 52 -11.01 0.83 -6.91
CA TYR A 52 -10.50 -0.54 -6.99
C TYR A 52 -9.00 -0.59 -7.23
N ALA A 53 -8.46 0.23 -8.14
CA ALA A 53 -7.02 0.32 -8.38
C ALA A 53 -6.24 0.78 -7.14
N LEU A 54 -6.78 1.74 -6.38
CA LEU A 54 -6.20 2.18 -5.11
C LEU A 54 -6.21 1.07 -4.06
N MET A 55 -7.32 0.32 -3.92
CA MET A 55 -7.40 -0.81 -3.00
C MET A 55 -6.37 -1.90 -3.33
N LEU A 56 -6.16 -2.19 -4.62
CA LEU A 56 -5.10 -3.11 -5.06
C LEU A 56 -3.69 -2.58 -4.76
N SER A 57 -3.56 -1.27 -4.62
CA SER A 57 -2.32 -0.55 -4.35
C SER A 57 -2.12 -0.23 -2.87
N ALA A 58 -2.92 -0.80 -1.97
CA ALA A 58 -2.91 -0.47 -0.54
C ALA A 58 -1.55 -0.61 0.15
N ARG A 59 -0.65 -1.45 -0.38
CA ARG A 59 0.71 -1.67 0.16
C ARG A 59 1.76 -0.70 -0.36
N LEU A 60 1.41 0.23 -1.26
CA LEU A 60 2.35 1.22 -1.76
C LEU A 60 2.80 2.11 -0.60
N SER A 61 4.11 2.32 -0.51
CA SER A 61 4.69 3.23 0.48
C SER A 61 4.37 4.67 0.12
N MET A 62 4.00 5.45 1.13
CA MET A 62 3.73 6.88 1.04
C MET A 62 5.00 7.72 1.23
N ASP A 63 6.12 7.11 1.62
CA ASP A 63 7.40 7.80 1.82
C ASP A 63 8.09 8.19 0.50
N ILE A 64 7.51 7.78 -0.64
CA ILE A 64 8.04 8.04 -1.99
C ILE A 64 7.93 9.54 -2.35
N ASP A 65 6.92 10.25 -1.81
CA ASP A 65 6.75 11.69 -2.02
C ASP A 65 6.83 12.48 -0.71
N PRO A 66 7.63 13.56 -0.62
CA PRO A 66 7.75 14.36 0.59
C PRO A 66 6.45 14.98 1.11
N HIS A 67 5.46 15.26 0.25
CA HIS A 67 4.17 15.82 0.67
C HIS A 67 3.30 14.81 1.40
N CYS A 68 3.61 13.51 1.28
CA CYS A 68 2.90 12.46 1.99
C CYS A 68 3.46 12.15 3.37
N LYS A 69 4.61 12.72 3.73
CA LYS A 69 5.25 12.45 5.02
C LYS A 69 4.41 13.00 6.17
N GLY A 70 3.81 12.10 6.94
CA GLY A 70 2.95 12.46 8.07
C GLY A 70 1.59 13.04 7.65
N ALA A 71 1.18 12.84 6.39
CA ALA A 71 -0.11 13.31 5.88
C ALA A 71 -1.29 12.42 6.30
N GLY A 72 -1.01 11.23 6.86
CA GLY A 72 -2.03 10.34 7.40
C GLY A 72 -2.70 10.87 8.66
N ARG A 73 -3.71 10.15 9.14
CA ARG A 73 -4.42 10.49 10.38
C ARG A 73 -3.65 10.01 11.61
N GLU A 74 -2.81 8.99 11.43
CA GLU A 74 -1.87 8.55 12.45
C GLU A 74 -0.43 8.81 11.99
N ILE A 75 0.43 9.19 12.95
CA ILE A 75 1.86 9.42 12.67
C ILE A 75 2.58 8.14 12.20
N SER A 76 1.98 6.98 12.43
CA SER A 76 2.43 5.66 11.98
C SER A 76 2.00 5.27 10.58
N ASP A 77 1.11 6.03 9.92
CA ASP A 77 0.67 5.71 8.56
C ASP A 77 1.86 5.79 7.60
N ARG A 78 2.18 4.68 6.93
CA ARG A 78 3.30 4.57 5.98
C ARG A 78 2.88 4.08 4.61
N THR A 79 1.68 3.53 4.49
CA THR A 79 1.15 2.96 3.26
C THR A 79 -0.12 3.66 2.80
N LEU A 80 -0.42 3.51 1.51
CA LEU A 80 -1.63 4.04 0.89
C LEU A 80 -2.90 3.52 1.56
N GLY A 81 -2.91 2.24 1.94
CA GLY A 81 -4.04 1.61 2.63
C GLY A 81 -4.29 2.20 4.00
N GLU A 82 -3.23 2.38 4.80
CA GLU A 82 -3.31 3.03 6.12
C GLU A 82 -3.83 4.47 5.98
N TYR A 83 -3.20 5.27 5.11
CA TYR A 83 -3.62 6.64 4.79
C TYR A 83 -5.12 6.72 4.44
N LEU A 84 -5.57 5.92 3.45
CA LEU A 84 -6.96 5.94 3.02
C LEU A 84 -7.90 5.45 4.12
N SER A 85 -7.51 4.43 4.88
CA SER A 85 -8.36 3.89 5.95
C SER A 85 -8.62 4.90 7.07
N GLY A 86 -7.62 5.71 7.44
CA GLY A 86 -7.79 6.78 8.43
C GLY A 86 -8.82 7.81 7.97
N PHE A 87 -8.69 8.32 6.74
CA PHE A 87 -9.65 9.27 6.19
C PHE A 87 -11.05 8.68 5.99
N LEU A 88 -11.15 7.40 5.60
CA LEU A 88 -12.44 6.72 5.46
C LEU A 88 -13.13 6.48 6.82
N ALA A 89 -12.36 6.26 7.89
CA ALA A 89 -12.90 6.14 9.25
C ALA A 89 -13.54 7.45 9.72
N ASP A 90 -12.96 8.61 9.36
CA ASP A 90 -13.52 9.91 9.67
C ASP A 90 -14.87 10.16 8.94
N LEU A 91 -15.19 9.40 7.89
CA LEU A 91 -16.49 9.49 7.21
C LEU A 91 -17.63 8.73 7.91
N SER A 92 -17.37 8.17 9.10
CA SER A 92 -18.36 7.38 9.85
C SER A 92 -19.42 8.23 10.58
N ASP A 93 -19.21 9.54 10.69
CA ASP A 93 -20.20 10.47 11.23
C ASP A 93 -21.38 10.64 10.26
N PHE A 94 -22.58 10.23 10.69
CA PHE A 94 -23.81 10.26 9.89
C PHE A 94 -24.44 11.66 9.81
N GLU A 95 -24.06 12.58 10.68
CA GLU A 95 -24.53 13.96 10.63
C GLU A 95 -23.67 14.82 9.70
N ALA A 96 -22.44 14.38 9.42
CA ALA A 96 -21.53 15.03 8.49
C ALA A 96 -21.94 14.83 7.03
N LYS A 97 -21.78 15.89 6.23
CA LYS A 97 -21.97 15.86 4.76
C LYS A 97 -20.72 15.33 4.06
N ASN A 98 -20.41 14.08 4.34
CA ASN A 98 -19.24 13.38 3.82
C ASN A 98 -19.30 13.18 2.31
N LYS A 99 -18.16 13.33 1.63
CA LYS A 99 -18.06 13.18 0.18
C LYS A 99 -16.73 12.56 -0.23
N ILE A 100 -16.79 11.64 -1.18
CA ILE A 100 -15.62 11.15 -1.91
C ILE A 100 -15.79 11.60 -3.37
N GLU A 101 -14.80 12.32 -3.89
CA GLU A 101 -14.80 12.86 -5.25
C GLU A 101 -13.66 12.28 -6.05
N VAL A 102 -13.97 11.80 -7.24
CA VAL A 102 -12.98 11.32 -8.20
C VAL A 102 -13.06 12.19 -9.44
N HIS A 103 -11.94 12.80 -9.81
CA HIS A 103 -11.77 13.48 -11.08
C HIS A 103 -10.72 12.72 -11.87
N SER A 104 -11.08 12.21 -13.04
CA SER A 104 -10.14 11.53 -13.93
C SER A 104 -10.18 12.14 -15.33
N PHE A 105 -9.02 12.22 -15.96
CA PHE A 105 -8.89 12.70 -17.33
C PHE A 105 -7.80 11.95 -18.08
N ASN A 106 -7.97 11.88 -19.40
CA ASN A 106 -6.97 11.31 -20.29
C ASN A 106 -5.74 12.23 -20.33
N ASP A 107 -4.56 11.64 -20.15
CA ASP A 107 -3.28 12.35 -20.15
C ASP A 107 -2.19 11.49 -20.81
N PHE A 108 -1.00 12.05 -20.97
CA PHE A 108 0.18 11.35 -21.48
C PHE A 108 1.39 11.69 -20.61
N ASP A 109 2.08 10.66 -20.12
CA ASP A 109 3.31 10.78 -19.36
C ASP A 109 4.51 10.34 -20.21
N ALA A 110 5.64 11.06 -20.11
CA ALA A 110 6.83 10.78 -20.91
C ALA A 110 7.44 9.39 -20.64
N ASN A 111 7.30 8.87 -19.42
CA ASN A 111 7.87 7.60 -19.00
C ASN A 111 6.86 6.43 -19.10
N TYR A 112 5.57 6.72 -18.90
CA TYR A 112 4.52 5.68 -18.83
C TYR A 112 3.56 5.66 -20.02
N GLY A 113 3.71 6.60 -20.96
CA GLY A 113 2.86 6.70 -22.15
C GLY A 113 1.43 7.14 -21.81
N ALA A 114 0.44 6.44 -22.38
CA ALA A 114 -0.95 6.80 -22.20
C ALA A 114 -1.44 6.46 -20.77
N VAL A 115 -1.89 7.49 -20.04
CA VAL A 115 -2.31 7.37 -18.63
C VAL A 115 -3.66 8.07 -18.39
N TRP A 116 -4.31 7.74 -17.29
CA TRP A 116 -5.29 8.63 -16.67
C TRP A 116 -4.61 9.37 -15.53
N ARG A 117 -4.73 10.69 -15.51
CA ARG A 117 -4.45 11.47 -14.31
C ARG A 117 -5.71 11.50 -13.46
N VAL A 118 -5.53 11.20 -12.17
CA VAL A 118 -6.62 11.03 -11.23
C VAL A 118 -6.38 11.89 -10.01
N ARG A 119 -7.42 12.63 -9.63
CA ARG A 119 -7.51 13.33 -8.36
C ARG A 119 -8.65 12.73 -7.55
N LEU A 120 -8.30 12.10 -6.43
CA LEU A 120 -9.25 11.64 -5.41
C LEU A 120 -9.26 12.67 -4.28
N LEU A 121 -10.43 13.11 -3.85
CA LEU A 121 -10.62 13.92 -2.64
C LEU A 121 -11.60 13.23 -1.71
N ILE A 122 -11.26 13.20 -0.43
CA ILE A 122 -12.10 12.79 0.68
C ILE A 122 -12.37 14.04 1.50
N THR A 123 -13.64 14.36 1.68
CA THR A 123 -14.08 15.59 2.33
C THR A 123 -15.06 15.24 3.44
N GLN A 124 -14.79 15.76 4.63
CA GLN A 124 -15.75 15.83 5.73
C GLN A 124 -16.24 17.26 5.85
N ASN A 125 -17.55 17.42 6.03
CA ASN A 125 -18.18 18.71 6.21
C ASN A 125 -19.24 18.60 7.30
N TYR A 126 -18.87 19.02 8.51
CA TYR A 126 -19.73 19.05 9.68
C TYR A 126 -19.56 20.36 10.43
N GLU A 127 -20.60 21.19 10.44
CA GLU A 127 -20.60 22.51 11.10
C GLU A 127 -19.38 23.37 10.73
N GLU A 128 -18.50 23.68 11.69
CA GLU A 128 -17.26 24.44 11.51
C GLU A 128 -16.07 23.56 11.10
N VAL A 129 -16.23 22.24 11.13
CA VAL A 129 -15.21 21.26 10.71
C VAL A 129 -15.36 20.99 9.22
N PHE A 130 -14.50 21.64 8.44
CA PHE A 130 -14.34 21.41 7.02
C PHE A 130 -12.89 21.07 6.70
N TRP A 131 -12.65 19.84 6.26
CA TRP A 131 -11.35 19.45 5.70
C TRP A 131 -11.54 18.64 4.42
N SER A 132 -10.53 18.71 3.56
CA SER A 132 -10.47 17.95 2.32
C SER A 132 -9.03 17.51 2.09
N ALA A 133 -8.84 16.20 2.01
CA ALA A 133 -7.55 15.57 1.81
C ALA A 133 -7.68 14.45 0.77
N GLY A 134 -6.59 14.10 0.11
CA GLY A 134 -6.70 13.19 -1.02
C GLY A 134 -5.39 12.87 -1.70
N LEU A 135 -5.50 12.41 -2.94
CA LEU A 135 -4.39 11.94 -3.75
C LEU A 135 -4.46 12.49 -5.17
N ASP A 136 -3.31 12.88 -5.71
CA ASP A 136 -3.09 13.09 -7.15
C ASP A 136 -2.14 11.99 -7.63
N PHE A 137 -2.53 11.22 -8.65
CA PHE A 137 -1.76 10.07 -9.12
C PHE A 137 -2.11 9.71 -10.56
N LEU A 138 -1.27 8.85 -11.16
CA LEU A 138 -1.47 8.33 -12.50
C LEU A 138 -1.89 6.86 -12.45
N ILE A 139 -2.78 6.48 -13.35
CA ILE A 139 -3.13 5.09 -13.67
C ILE A 139 -2.72 4.81 -15.10
N ASN A 140 -1.92 3.77 -15.32
CA ASN A 140 -1.54 3.35 -16.67
C ASN A 140 -2.74 2.76 -17.43
N LYS A 141 -2.95 3.18 -18.70
CA LYS A 141 -4.14 2.76 -19.46
C LYS A 141 -4.17 1.29 -19.85
N GLU A 142 -2.99 0.71 -20.07
CA GLU A 142 -2.85 -0.68 -20.49
C GLU A 142 -2.97 -1.63 -19.31
N SER A 143 -2.19 -1.39 -18.25
CA SER A 143 -2.17 -2.26 -17.07
C SER A 143 -3.31 -2.01 -16.10
N ARG A 144 -3.97 -0.83 -16.21
CA ARG A 144 -5.00 -0.32 -15.28
C ARG A 144 -4.49 -0.13 -13.84
N ALA A 145 -3.18 -0.21 -13.61
CA ALA A 145 -2.57 -0.10 -12.29
C ALA A 145 -2.15 1.34 -11.96
N VAL A 146 -2.15 1.67 -10.66
CA VAL A 146 -1.57 2.92 -10.14
C VAL A 146 -0.06 2.89 -10.36
N ILE A 147 0.50 4.01 -10.82
CA ILE A 147 1.94 4.21 -10.97
C ILE A 147 2.50 4.73 -9.62
N PRO A 148 3.27 3.93 -8.86
CA PRO A 148 3.63 4.26 -7.47
C PRO A 148 4.32 5.61 -7.28
N GLU A 149 5.31 5.90 -8.11
CA GLU A 149 6.14 7.10 -8.10
C GLU A 149 5.38 8.37 -8.51
N SER A 150 4.16 8.23 -9.01
CA SER A 150 3.28 9.36 -9.35
C SER A 150 2.37 9.78 -8.21
N VAL A 151 2.27 9.01 -7.12
CA VAL A 151 1.35 9.29 -6.02
C VAL A 151 1.80 10.52 -5.24
N ARG A 152 0.92 11.49 -5.07
CA ARG A 152 1.11 12.71 -4.29
C ARG A 152 -0.07 12.91 -3.34
N CYS A 153 0.21 13.29 -2.11
CA CYS A 153 -0.81 13.70 -1.16
C CYS A 153 -1.19 15.15 -1.44
N ILE A 154 -2.49 15.43 -1.43
CA ILE A 154 -3.05 16.75 -1.70
C ILE A 154 -4.09 17.12 -0.66
N GLY A 155 -4.33 18.42 -0.52
CA GLY A 155 -5.21 18.96 0.51
C GLY A 155 -4.49 19.15 1.84
N ALA A 156 -5.25 19.61 2.83
CA ALA A 156 -4.78 19.78 4.20
C ALA A 156 -5.83 19.15 5.12
N GLY A 157 -5.39 18.21 5.94
CA GLY A 157 -6.16 17.64 7.04
C GLY A 157 -5.87 18.32 8.36
#